data_AF-A0A126Z1Y7-F1
#
_entry.id   AF-A0A126Z1Y7-F1
#
_cell.length_a   1.000
_cell.length_b   1.000
_cell.length_c   1.000
_cell.angle_alpha   90.00
_cell.angle_beta   90.00
_cell.angle_gamma   90.00
#
_symmetry.space_group_name_H-M   'P 1'
#
loop_
_entity.id
_entity.type
_entity.pdbx_description
1 polymer ?
#
loop_
_entity_poly.entity_id
_entity_poly.type
_entity_poly.pdbx_seq_one_letter_code
_entity_poly.pdbx_strand_id
1 'polypeptide(L)'
;MRIVAFILAIVIATALLMGGALLLITRTDDAHQVWVFVATFAMIMFVYGPLTLGSFRAYWNVAGSASSRRYFRRTVCVVVGLEILAAVVIVVYALSTAASALIPVLFIGSGVVLTALALLIGPALYRYDEARRPASSDWVAIEPALIRRRIVAVAITFLGVLALSVIAFTILDGVAPHSLTIGQDFAFAVEFACFVSAFVAIFSTVGWNRRMRDITDRDPSRLRRVARVVLRNKKEDLDEQDLEAAARYAAFIPITMTFQIAYFILLYAGIVLEQVDQLRDGDSDHLAVPLIALFVAILVILVPLQITRIRRARRYAREHPVGLTAPSAQ
;
A
#
# COMPACT_ATOMS: atom_id res chain seq x y z
N MET A 1 18.93 4.40 7.44
CA MET A 1 19.15 3.67 6.17
C MET A 1 17.87 3.06 5.59
N ARG A 2 17.06 2.28 6.32
CA ARG A 2 15.79 1.72 5.77
C ARG A 2 14.81 2.79 5.26
N ILE A 3 14.66 3.87 6.02
CA ILE A 3 13.80 5.00 5.63
C ILE A 3 14.33 5.62 4.34
N VAL A 4 15.65 5.80 4.22
CA VAL A 4 16.29 6.36 3.00
C VAL A 4 16.12 5.42 1.81
N ALA A 5 16.36 4.12 1.96
CA ALA A 5 16.16 3.14 0.88
C ALA A 5 14.69 3.05 0.44
N PHE A 6 13.76 3.14 1.40
CA PHE A 6 12.32 3.17 1.12
C PHE A 6 11.90 4.46 0.42
N ILE A 7 12.37 5.63 0.90
CA ILE A 7 12.14 6.92 0.25
C ILE A 7 12.72 6.90 -1.16
N LEU A 8 13.96 6.43 -1.34
CA LEU A 8 14.59 6.34 -2.65
C LEU A 8 13.81 5.41 -3.58
N ALA A 9 13.36 4.26 -3.09
CA ALA A 9 12.53 3.35 -3.87
C ALA A 9 11.20 4.00 -4.29
N ILE A 10 10.54 4.74 -3.40
CA ILE A 10 9.34 5.52 -3.73
C ILE A 10 9.66 6.60 -4.77
N VAL A 11 10.71 7.38 -4.58
CA VAL A 11 11.09 8.46 -5.51
C VAL A 11 11.38 7.89 -6.91
N ILE A 12 12.14 6.79 -6.99
CA ILE A 12 12.41 6.11 -8.27
C ILE A 12 11.11 5.56 -8.88
N ALA A 13 10.27 4.92 -8.08
CA ALA A 13 8.98 4.39 -8.53
C ALA A 13 8.08 5.50 -9.09
N THR A 14 7.94 6.61 -8.36
CA THR A 14 7.15 7.76 -8.78
C THR A 14 7.74 8.40 -10.02
N ALA A 15 9.06 8.58 -10.11
CA ALA A 15 9.71 9.13 -11.30
C ALA A 15 9.49 8.25 -12.53
N LEU A 16 9.55 6.92 -12.38
CA LEU A 16 9.27 5.97 -13.47
C LEU A 16 7.81 5.97 -13.88
N LEU A 17 6.87 6.02 -12.92
CA LEU A 17 5.44 6.09 -13.22
C LEU A 17 5.07 7.41 -13.89
N MET A 18 5.56 8.54 -13.37
CA MET A 18 5.33 9.86 -13.96
C MET A 18 5.99 9.99 -15.33
N GLY A 19 7.27 9.61 -15.46
CA GLY A 19 7.99 9.64 -16.73
C GLY A 19 7.33 8.73 -17.76
N GLY A 20 6.87 7.56 -17.32
CA GLY A 20 6.12 6.64 -18.16
C GLY A 20 4.76 7.19 -18.60
N ALA A 21 3.98 7.75 -17.68
CA ALA A 21 2.70 8.38 -18.00
C ALA A 21 2.88 9.56 -18.96
N LEU A 22 3.89 10.42 -18.73
CA LEU A 22 4.19 11.55 -19.59
C LEU A 22 4.65 11.09 -20.99
N LEU A 23 5.46 10.03 -21.08
CA LEU A 23 5.84 9.43 -22.36
C LEU A 23 4.63 8.85 -23.10
N LEU A 24 3.67 8.25 -22.39
CA LEU A 24 2.42 7.78 -23.01
C LEU A 24 1.59 8.97 -23.50
N ILE A 25 1.34 9.97 -22.66
CA ILE A 25 0.49 11.13 -23.03
C ILE A 25 1.09 11.90 -24.21
N THR A 26 2.39 12.20 -24.18
CA THR A 26 3.05 13.02 -25.23
C THR A 26 3.26 12.31 -26.56
N ARG A 27 3.06 11.00 -26.63
CA ARG A 27 3.27 10.20 -27.84
C ARG A 27 2.01 9.64 -28.43
N THR A 28 0.87 9.86 -27.79
CA THR A 28 -0.39 9.30 -28.26
C THR A 28 -1.36 10.42 -28.57
N ASP A 29 -1.21 10.99 -29.76
CA ASP A 29 -2.04 12.09 -30.23
C ASP A 29 -3.51 11.66 -30.47
N ASP A 30 -3.79 10.35 -30.66
CA ASP A 30 -5.12 9.82 -31.01
C ASP A 30 -5.51 8.49 -30.31
N ALA A 31 -4.77 8.01 -29.30
CA ALA A 31 -5.19 6.73 -28.70
C ALA A 31 -6.47 6.86 -27.90
N HIS A 32 -7.38 5.92 -28.17
CA HIS A 32 -8.48 5.63 -27.27
C HIS A 32 -7.96 5.52 -25.84
N GLN A 33 -8.55 6.30 -24.95
CA GLN A 33 -8.18 6.42 -23.54
C GLN A 33 -8.02 5.06 -22.83
N VAL A 34 -8.78 4.05 -23.25
CA VAL A 34 -8.66 2.66 -22.81
C VAL A 34 -7.22 2.13 -22.95
N TRP A 35 -6.53 2.46 -24.04
CA TRP A 35 -5.15 2.05 -24.27
C TRP A 35 -4.17 2.73 -23.30
N VAL A 36 -4.37 4.01 -23.00
CA VAL A 36 -3.58 4.75 -22.01
C VAL A 36 -3.80 4.15 -20.61
N PHE A 37 -5.04 3.82 -20.28
CA PHE A 37 -5.39 3.16 -19.02
C PHE A 37 -4.72 1.79 -18.90
N VAL A 38 -4.81 0.97 -19.95
CA VAL A 38 -4.21 -0.38 -20.01
C VAL A 38 -2.67 -0.30 -19.92
N ALA A 39 -2.04 0.64 -20.62
CA ALA A 39 -0.61 0.87 -20.55
C ALA A 39 -0.20 1.34 -19.13
N THR A 40 -0.98 2.22 -18.52
CA THR A 40 -0.76 2.67 -17.13
C THR A 40 -0.83 1.52 -16.14
N PHE A 41 -1.81 0.64 -16.29
CA PHE A 41 -1.91 -0.56 -15.46
C PHE A 41 -0.70 -1.49 -15.63
N ALA A 42 -0.21 -1.66 -16.87
CA ALA A 42 1.00 -2.42 -17.14
C ALA A 42 2.24 -1.80 -16.48
N MET A 43 2.38 -0.47 -16.51
CA MET A 43 3.46 0.25 -15.82
C MET A 43 3.43 0.03 -14.31
N ILE A 44 2.24 0.08 -13.70
CA ILE A 44 2.06 -0.20 -12.27
C ILE A 44 2.60 -1.60 -11.94
N MET A 45 2.34 -2.60 -12.78
CA MET A 45 2.89 -3.95 -12.58
C MET A 45 4.42 -3.98 -12.65
N PHE A 46 5.03 -3.30 -13.63
CA PHE A 46 6.50 -3.23 -13.77
C PHE A 46 7.21 -2.50 -12.64
N VAL A 47 6.54 -1.55 -11.98
CA VAL A 47 7.13 -0.78 -10.88
C VAL A 47 6.85 -1.48 -9.55
N TYR A 48 5.60 -1.83 -9.26
CA TYR A 48 5.22 -2.39 -7.96
C TYR A 48 5.52 -3.90 -7.84
N GLY A 49 5.56 -4.66 -8.94
CA GLY A 49 5.97 -6.06 -8.95
C GLY A 49 7.36 -6.27 -8.31
N PRO A 50 8.41 -5.65 -8.86
CA PRO A 50 9.76 -5.74 -8.30
C PRO A 50 9.84 -5.22 -6.86
N LEU A 51 9.19 -4.09 -6.58
CA LEU A 51 9.21 -3.47 -5.25
C LEU A 51 8.55 -4.38 -4.20
N THR A 52 7.45 -5.05 -4.55
CA THR A 52 6.80 -6.01 -3.64
C THR A 52 7.70 -7.22 -3.40
N LEU A 53 8.37 -7.75 -4.42
CA LEU A 53 9.34 -8.85 -4.25
C LEU A 53 10.54 -8.45 -3.40
N GLY A 54 11.13 -7.29 -3.67
CA GLY A 54 12.27 -6.75 -2.93
C GLY A 54 11.93 -6.47 -1.48
N SER A 55 10.79 -5.82 -1.23
CA SER A 55 10.23 -5.57 0.10
C SER A 55 9.96 -6.87 0.84
N PHE A 56 9.32 -7.85 0.18
CA PHE A 56 9.04 -9.14 0.79
C PHE A 56 10.32 -9.87 1.19
N ARG A 57 11.33 -9.88 0.32
CA ARG A 57 12.61 -10.54 0.56
C ARG A 57 13.48 -9.81 1.59
N ALA A 58 13.40 -8.50 1.67
CA ALA A 58 14.10 -7.70 2.67
C ALA A 58 13.48 -7.86 4.07
N TYR A 59 12.18 -8.11 4.14
CA TYR A 59 11.45 -8.11 5.41
C TYR A 59 11.15 -9.49 6.00
N TRP A 60 11.13 -10.55 5.20
CA TRP A 60 10.79 -11.91 5.63
C TRP A 60 11.96 -12.87 5.47
N ASN A 61 12.12 -13.79 6.43
CA ASN A 61 13.07 -14.89 6.32
C ASN A 61 12.52 -15.97 5.37
N VAL A 62 12.63 -15.71 4.07
CA VAL A 62 12.17 -16.63 3.04
C VAL A 62 12.96 -17.94 2.99
N ALA A 63 14.19 -17.96 3.51
CA ALA A 63 15.06 -19.13 3.50
C ALA A 63 14.89 -20.03 4.73
N GLY A 64 14.29 -19.52 5.82
CA GLY A 64 14.23 -20.18 7.13
C GLY A 64 13.44 -21.48 7.16
N SER A 65 12.34 -21.58 6.39
CA SER A 65 11.51 -22.78 6.34
C SER A 65 11.18 -23.22 4.90
N ALA A 66 11.01 -24.53 4.69
CA ALA A 66 10.69 -25.07 3.37
C ALA A 66 9.33 -24.57 2.84
N SER A 67 8.35 -24.36 3.72
CA SER A 67 7.06 -23.74 3.40
C SER A 67 7.23 -22.29 2.95
N SER A 68 8.10 -21.52 3.60
CA SER A 68 8.37 -20.13 3.25
C SER A 68 9.13 -19.99 1.92
N ARG A 69 10.07 -20.89 1.64
CA ARG A 69 10.71 -20.99 0.32
C ARG A 69 9.71 -21.29 -0.79
N ARG A 70 8.81 -22.25 -0.57
CA ARG A 70 7.74 -22.61 -1.54
C ARG A 70 6.78 -21.44 -1.74
N TYR A 71 6.42 -20.74 -0.67
CA TYR A 71 5.56 -19.57 -0.76
C TYR A 71 6.23 -18.43 -1.54
N PHE A 72 7.48 -18.11 -1.22
CA PHE A 72 8.23 -17.08 -1.94
C PHE A 72 8.38 -17.41 -3.43
N ARG A 73 8.68 -18.67 -3.79
CA ARG A 73 8.71 -19.12 -5.19
C ARG A 73 7.39 -18.88 -5.89
N ARG A 74 6.25 -19.19 -5.26
CA ARG A 74 4.92 -18.90 -5.83
C ARG A 74 4.71 -17.41 -6.03
N THR A 75 5.08 -16.57 -5.06
CA THR A 75 4.99 -15.12 -5.18
C THR A 75 5.84 -14.59 -6.34
N VAL A 76 7.08 -15.08 -6.48
CA VAL A 76 7.96 -14.74 -7.63
C VAL A 76 7.31 -15.17 -8.94
N CYS A 77 6.80 -16.40 -9.05
CA CYS A 77 6.13 -16.87 -10.26
C CYS A 77 4.91 -16.01 -10.62
N VAL A 78 4.10 -15.61 -9.63
CA VAL A 78 2.93 -14.75 -9.85
C VAL A 78 3.36 -13.36 -10.34
N VAL A 79 4.33 -12.73 -9.68
CA VAL A 79 4.80 -11.39 -10.04
C VAL A 79 5.45 -11.40 -11.43
N VAL A 80 6.35 -12.35 -11.70
CA VAL A 80 6.99 -12.49 -13.02
C VAL A 80 5.95 -12.82 -14.10
N GLY A 81 4.94 -13.64 -13.80
CA GLY A 81 3.82 -13.89 -14.71
C GLY A 81 3.02 -12.62 -15.03
N LEU A 82 2.76 -11.77 -14.04
CA LEU A 82 2.11 -10.47 -14.24
C LEU A 82 3.00 -9.49 -15.00
N GLU A 83 4.32 -9.48 -14.78
CA GLU A 83 5.29 -8.68 -15.55
C GLU A 83 5.36 -9.12 -17.01
N ILE A 84 5.34 -10.43 -17.29
CA ILE A 84 5.28 -10.95 -18.67
C ILE A 84 3.97 -10.53 -19.34
N LEU A 85 2.84 -10.63 -18.63
CA LEU A 85 1.54 -10.17 -19.15
C LEU A 85 1.57 -8.67 -19.44
N ALA A 86 2.13 -7.87 -18.52
CA ALA A 86 2.33 -6.44 -18.72
C ALA A 86 3.24 -6.13 -19.92
N ALA A 87 4.29 -6.93 -20.15
CA ALA A 87 5.18 -6.81 -21.31
C ALA A 87 4.42 -7.02 -22.62
N VAL A 88 3.60 -8.09 -22.68
CA VAL A 88 2.75 -8.36 -23.84
C VAL A 88 1.79 -7.20 -24.08
N VAL A 89 1.16 -6.69 -23.03
CA VAL A 89 0.24 -5.54 -23.11
C VAL A 89 0.94 -4.29 -23.66
N ILE A 90 2.14 -3.94 -23.17
CA ILE A 90 2.88 -2.77 -23.66
C ILE A 90 3.35 -2.96 -25.11
N VAL A 91 3.75 -4.18 -25.51
CA VAL A 91 4.12 -4.47 -26.90
C VAL A 91 2.91 -4.34 -27.81
N VAL A 92 1.76 -4.91 -27.44
CA VAL A 92 0.51 -4.79 -28.20
C VAL A 92 0.09 -3.33 -28.32
N TYR A 93 0.18 -2.56 -27.22
CA TYR A 93 -0.07 -1.13 -27.21
C TYR A 93 0.86 -0.37 -28.17
N ALA A 94 2.16 -0.66 -28.15
CA ALA A 94 3.12 0.01 -29.04
C ALA A 94 2.85 -0.31 -30.52
N LEU A 95 2.45 -1.56 -30.82
CA LEU A 95 2.06 -1.96 -32.17
C LEU A 95 0.74 -1.31 -32.62
N SER A 96 -0.26 -1.21 -31.73
CA SER A 96 -1.57 -0.66 -32.07
C SER A 96 -1.58 0.86 -32.24
N THR A 97 -0.69 1.55 -31.53
CA THR A 97 -0.54 3.02 -31.60
C THR A 97 0.59 3.46 -32.54
N ALA A 98 1.24 2.51 -33.22
CA ALA A 98 2.46 2.75 -34.02
C ALA A 98 3.55 3.53 -33.25
N ALA A 99 3.56 3.38 -31.92
CA ALA A 99 4.51 4.07 -31.06
C ALA A 99 5.93 3.52 -31.28
N SER A 100 6.92 4.34 -30.96
CA SER A 100 8.32 3.96 -31.07
C SER A 100 8.61 2.66 -30.30
N ALA A 101 9.29 1.71 -30.94
CA ALA A 101 9.76 0.47 -30.32
C ALA A 101 10.67 0.71 -29.09
N LEU A 102 11.19 1.93 -28.94
CA LEU A 102 11.94 2.36 -27.76
C LEU A 102 11.09 2.34 -26.48
N ILE A 103 9.77 2.60 -26.56
CA ILE A 103 8.86 2.59 -25.41
C ILE A 103 8.80 1.20 -24.73
N PRO A 104 8.42 0.11 -25.43
CA PRO A 104 8.40 -1.23 -24.83
C PRO A 104 9.80 -1.66 -24.36
N VAL A 105 10.86 -1.32 -25.10
CA VAL A 105 12.24 -1.65 -24.69
C VAL A 105 12.61 -0.98 -23.36
N LEU A 106 12.29 0.30 -23.17
CA LEU A 106 12.56 1.00 -21.92
C LEU A 106 11.73 0.47 -20.75
N PHE A 107 10.44 0.21 -20.95
CA PHE A 107 9.58 -0.30 -19.86
C PHE A 107 9.94 -1.73 -19.45
N ILE A 108 10.12 -2.63 -20.41
CA ILE A 108 10.51 -4.00 -20.13
C ILE A 108 11.93 -4.03 -19.54
N GLY A 109 12.86 -3.26 -20.12
CA GLY A 109 14.23 -3.15 -19.63
C GLY A 109 14.29 -2.64 -18.19
N SER A 110 13.57 -1.56 -17.88
CA SER A 110 13.50 -1.02 -16.51
C SER A 110 12.84 -1.99 -15.55
N GLY A 111 11.75 -2.67 -15.94
CA GLY A 111 11.12 -3.72 -15.15
C GLY A 111 12.08 -4.86 -14.81
N VAL A 112 12.79 -5.41 -15.81
CA VAL A 112 13.79 -6.47 -15.63
C VAL A 112 14.91 -6.02 -14.70
N VAL A 113 15.44 -4.82 -14.89
CA VAL A 113 16.49 -4.25 -14.03
C VAL A 113 15.99 -4.09 -12.60
N LEU A 114 14.78 -3.55 -12.39
CA LEU A 114 14.19 -3.43 -11.07
C LEU A 114 13.97 -4.79 -10.41
N THR A 115 13.48 -5.81 -11.14
CA THR A 115 13.31 -7.17 -10.62
C THR A 115 14.64 -7.77 -10.21
N ALA A 116 15.68 -7.63 -11.04
CA ALA A 116 17.02 -8.10 -10.71
C ALA A 116 17.56 -7.40 -9.46
N LEU A 117 17.49 -6.07 -9.39
CA LEU A 117 17.92 -5.28 -8.23
C LEU A 117 17.14 -5.69 -6.96
N ALA A 118 15.82 -5.85 -7.04
CA ALA A 118 14.99 -6.27 -5.92
C ALA A 118 15.40 -7.65 -5.37
N LEU A 119 15.71 -8.60 -6.26
CA LEU A 119 16.13 -9.94 -5.89
C LEU A 119 17.56 -10.00 -5.33
N LEU A 120 18.46 -9.10 -5.78
CA LEU A 120 19.85 -9.01 -5.33
C LEU A 120 20.01 -8.23 -4.02
N ILE A 121 19.34 -7.08 -3.90
CA ILE A 121 19.44 -6.17 -2.75
C ILE A 121 18.64 -6.70 -1.55
N GLY A 122 17.50 -7.36 -1.78
CA GLY A 122 16.64 -7.91 -0.72
C GLY A 122 17.39 -8.74 0.34
N PRO A 123 18.18 -9.77 -0.06
CA PRO A 123 19.02 -10.53 0.87
C PRO A 123 20.04 -9.70 1.64
N ALA A 124 20.68 -8.72 0.98
CA ALA A 124 21.69 -7.89 1.60
C ALA A 124 21.06 -7.01 2.70
N LEU A 125 19.91 -6.39 2.40
CA LEU A 125 19.14 -5.63 3.39
C LEU A 125 18.67 -6.51 4.55
N TYR A 126 18.18 -7.71 4.26
CA TYR A 126 17.76 -8.65 5.31
C TYR A 126 18.93 -9.03 6.23
N ARG A 127 20.10 -9.39 5.68
CA ARG A 127 21.29 -9.75 6.47
C ARG A 127 21.79 -8.59 7.31
N TYR A 128 21.83 -7.39 6.73
CA TYR A 128 22.19 -6.17 7.45
C TYR A 128 21.21 -5.89 8.60
N ASP A 129 19.93 -6.11 8.36
CA ASP A 129 18.86 -5.91 9.33
C ASP A 129 18.89 -6.92 10.48
N GLU A 130 19.31 -8.15 10.21
CA GLU A 130 19.50 -9.18 11.22
C GLU A 130 20.77 -8.92 12.06
N ALA A 131 21.87 -8.49 11.42
CA ALA A 131 23.11 -8.16 12.10
C ALA A 131 22.99 -6.98 13.10
N ARG A 132 22.01 -6.09 12.89
CA ARG A 132 21.74 -4.94 13.76
C ARG A 132 20.48 -5.11 14.60
N ARG A 133 20.04 -6.35 14.81
CA ARG A 133 18.86 -6.63 15.63
C ARG A 133 19.15 -6.20 17.07
N PRO A 134 18.36 -5.28 17.65
CA PRO A 134 18.42 -5.03 19.09
C PRO A 134 18.13 -6.34 19.82
N ALA A 135 18.81 -6.60 20.94
CA ALA A 135 18.44 -7.69 21.85
C ALA A 135 16.93 -7.60 22.11
N SER A 136 16.23 -8.74 22.05
CA SER A 136 14.77 -8.80 22.10
C SER A 136 14.25 -8.02 23.31
N SER A 137 13.73 -6.81 23.07
CA SER A 137 12.90 -6.12 24.04
C SER A 137 11.71 -7.02 24.31
N ASP A 138 11.40 -7.24 25.58
CA ASP A 138 10.17 -7.91 25.97
C ASP A 138 9.00 -7.30 25.21
N TRP A 139 8.10 -8.16 24.74
CA TRP A 139 6.94 -7.69 23.99
C TRP A 139 6.11 -6.82 24.93
N VAL A 140 5.88 -5.56 24.54
CA VAL A 140 5.02 -4.62 25.28
C VAL A 140 3.81 -4.30 24.42
N ALA A 141 2.64 -4.38 25.03
CA ALA A 141 1.38 -3.97 24.40
C ALA A 141 1.45 -2.52 23.89
N ILE A 142 0.75 -2.22 22.80
CA ILE A 142 0.71 -0.84 22.29
C ILE A 142 -0.10 0.02 23.27
N GLU A 143 0.53 1.08 23.77
CA GLU A 143 -0.14 2.08 24.59
C GLU A 143 -1.29 2.78 23.84
N PRO A 144 -2.48 2.91 24.46
CA PRO A 144 -3.59 3.65 23.89
C PRO A 144 -3.25 5.11 23.55
N ALA A 145 -2.36 5.73 24.33
CA ALA A 145 -1.89 7.09 24.08
C ALA A 145 -1.18 7.24 22.73
N LEU A 146 -0.37 6.25 22.34
CA LEU A 146 0.31 6.24 21.04
C LEU A 146 -0.69 6.11 19.88
N ILE A 147 -1.75 5.33 20.06
CA ILE A 147 -2.84 5.20 19.09
C ILE A 147 -3.55 6.54 18.93
N ARG A 148 -3.95 7.17 20.05
CA ARG A 148 -4.61 8.48 20.06
C ARG A 148 -3.76 9.55 19.36
N ARG A 149 -2.46 9.61 19.69
CA ARG A 149 -1.52 10.57 19.07
C ARG A 149 -1.46 10.43 17.55
N ARG A 150 -1.51 9.20 17.03
CA ARG A 150 -1.48 8.94 15.58
C ARG A 150 -2.81 9.29 14.90
N ILE A 151 -3.94 8.99 15.54
CA ILE A 151 -5.26 9.42 15.05
C ILE A 151 -5.32 10.95 14.97
N VAL A 152 -4.88 11.62 16.04
CA VAL A 152 -4.82 13.09 16.10
C VAL A 152 -3.87 13.63 15.04
N ALA A 153 -2.71 13.02 14.82
CA ALA A 153 -1.79 13.44 13.76
C ALA A 153 -2.42 13.35 12.36
N VAL A 154 -3.15 12.27 12.06
CA VAL A 154 -3.88 12.13 10.78
C VAL A 154 -4.97 13.20 10.66
N ALA A 155 -5.76 13.42 11.72
CA ALA A 155 -6.83 14.43 11.70
C ALA A 155 -6.30 15.88 11.58
N ILE A 156 -5.23 16.22 12.31
CA ILE A 156 -4.57 17.52 12.21
C ILE A 156 -3.98 17.71 10.81
N THR A 157 -3.36 16.67 10.23
CA THR A 157 -2.85 16.74 8.86
C THR A 157 -3.98 17.01 7.89
N PHE A 158 -5.10 16.29 8.00
CA PHE A 158 -6.27 16.49 7.15
C PHE A 158 -6.77 17.94 7.21
N LEU A 159 -7.06 18.43 8.41
CA LEU A 159 -7.57 19.79 8.61
C LEU A 159 -6.56 20.86 8.19
N GLY A 160 -5.27 20.64 8.47
CA GLY A 160 -4.21 21.57 8.12
C GLY A 160 -3.98 21.65 6.62
N VAL A 161 -3.96 20.51 5.92
CA VAL A 161 -3.84 20.46 4.45
C VAL A 161 -5.09 21.05 3.80
N LEU A 162 -6.28 20.72 4.29
CA LEU A 162 -7.53 21.30 3.79
C LEU A 162 -7.52 22.84 3.91
N ALA A 163 -7.20 23.37 5.09
CA ALA A 163 -7.13 24.81 5.30
C ALA A 163 -6.06 25.48 4.43
N LEU A 164 -4.87 24.87 4.34
CA LEU A 164 -3.78 25.38 3.50
C LEU A 164 -4.14 25.38 2.02
N SER A 165 -4.77 24.32 1.52
CA SER A 165 -5.23 24.23 0.13
C SER A 165 -6.30 25.26 -0.18
N VAL A 166 -7.30 25.45 0.69
CA VAL A 166 -8.34 26.49 0.51
C VAL A 166 -7.72 27.88 0.46
N ILE A 167 -6.78 28.19 1.37
CA ILE A 167 -6.06 29.47 1.38
C ILE A 167 -5.24 29.63 0.10
N ALA A 168 -4.52 28.59 -0.31
CA ALA A 168 -3.68 28.62 -1.51
C ALA A 168 -4.52 28.86 -2.78
N PHE A 169 -5.65 28.17 -2.94
CA PHE A 169 -6.57 28.39 -4.08
C PHE A 169 -7.18 29.79 -4.05
N THR A 170 -7.58 30.29 -2.88
CA THR A 170 -8.11 31.67 -2.74
C THR A 170 -7.07 32.72 -3.12
N ILE A 171 -5.80 32.53 -2.74
CA ILE A 171 -4.70 33.42 -3.12
C ILE A 171 -4.42 33.32 -4.63
N LEU A 172 -4.41 32.10 -5.17
CA LEU A 172 -4.19 31.86 -6.60
C LEU A 172 -5.24 32.54 -7.46
N ASP A 173 -6.52 32.43 -7.10
CA ASP A 173 -7.62 33.11 -7.80
C ASP A 173 -7.48 34.65 -7.77
N GLY A 174 -6.99 35.20 -6.65
CA GLY A 174 -6.70 36.63 -6.54
C GLY A 174 -5.53 37.12 -7.40
N VAL A 175 -4.56 36.25 -7.71
CA VAL A 175 -3.36 36.60 -8.52
C VAL A 175 -3.57 36.31 -10.00
N ALA A 176 -4.19 35.19 -10.32
CA ALA A 176 -4.46 34.71 -11.66
C ALA A 176 -5.86 34.10 -11.68
N PRO A 177 -6.90 34.92 -11.95
CA PRO A 177 -8.28 34.47 -11.95
C PRO A 177 -8.44 33.25 -12.86
N HIS A 178 -8.97 32.17 -12.30
CA HIS A 178 -9.19 30.94 -13.04
C HIS A 178 -10.69 30.68 -13.21
N SER A 179 -11.05 29.86 -14.18
CA SER A 179 -12.46 29.55 -14.47
C SER A 179 -13.10 28.57 -13.49
N LEU A 180 -12.37 28.08 -12.48
CA LEU A 180 -12.92 27.15 -11.50
C LEU A 180 -13.91 27.84 -10.57
N THR A 181 -14.97 27.13 -10.24
CA THR A 181 -15.96 27.54 -9.24
C THR A 181 -15.41 27.28 -7.83
N ILE A 182 -15.84 28.08 -6.85
CA ILE A 182 -15.51 27.89 -5.42
C ILE A 182 -15.75 26.44 -4.96
N GLY A 183 -16.78 25.79 -5.51
CA GLY A 183 -17.07 24.38 -5.22
C GLY A 183 -16.01 23.40 -5.73
N GLN A 184 -15.43 23.65 -6.91
CA GLN A 184 -14.34 22.85 -7.47
C GLN A 184 -13.04 23.07 -6.67
N ASP A 185 -12.71 24.31 -6.31
CA ASP A 185 -11.53 24.59 -5.48
C ASP A 185 -11.61 23.89 -4.12
N PHE A 186 -12.81 23.88 -3.52
CA PHE A 186 -13.05 23.17 -2.28
C PHE A 186 -12.95 21.64 -2.47
N ALA A 187 -13.48 21.09 -3.56
CA ALA A 187 -13.38 19.67 -3.86
C ALA A 187 -11.92 19.22 -4.03
N PHE A 188 -11.11 19.96 -4.80
CA PHE A 188 -9.67 19.74 -4.92
C PHE A 188 -8.94 19.84 -3.57
N ALA A 189 -9.32 20.80 -2.72
CA ALA A 189 -8.74 20.93 -1.39
C ALA A 189 -9.05 19.69 -0.51
N VAL A 190 -10.27 19.16 -0.59
CA VAL A 190 -10.68 17.94 0.11
C VAL A 190 -9.98 16.70 -0.45
N GLU A 191 -9.88 16.57 -1.77
CA GLU A 191 -9.16 15.49 -2.44
C GLU A 191 -7.69 15.45 -1.97
N PHE A 192 -7.00 16.59 -2.03
CA PHE A 192 -5.61 16.69 -1.61
C PHE A 192 -5.44 16.36 -0.12
N ALA A 193 -6.33 16.86 0.74
CA ALA A 193 -6.35 16.54 2.16
C ALA A 193 -6.55 15.04 2.43
N CYS A 194 -7.44 14.39 1.67
CA CYS A 194 -7.68 12.94 1.72
C CYS A 194 -6.39 12.18 1.37
N PHE A 195 -5.73 12.50 0.26
CA PHE A 195 -4.51 11.82 -0.16
C PHE A 195 -3.37 11.98 0.84
N VAL A 196 -3.05 13.21 1.24
CA VAL A 196 -1.96 13.48 2.19
C VAL A 196 -2.21 12.79 3.52
N SER A 197 -3.45 12.80 4.02
CA SER A 197 -3.81 12.14 5.27
C SER A 197 -3.77 10.62 5.19
N ALA A 198 -4.15 10.05 4.05
CA ALA A 198 -4.00 8.63 3.77
C ALA A 198 -2.52 8.22 3.83
N PHE A 199 -1.63 9.01 3.22
CA PHE A 199 -0.18 8.79 3.31
C PHE A 199 0.32 8.86 4.75
N VAL A 200 -0.04 9.88 5.53
CA VAL A 200 0.35 9.98 6.96
C VAL A 200 -0.13 8.76 7.75
N ALA A 201 -1.35 8.27 7.49
CA ALA A 201 -1.86 7.06 8.11
C ALA A 201 -1.06 5.81 7.69
N ILE A 202 -0.70 5.67 6.41
CA ILE A 202 0.15 4.58 5.91
C ILE A 202 1.53 4.61 6.58
N PHE A 203 2.22 5.76 6.56
CA PHE A 203 3.55 5.91 7.15
C PHE A 203 3.53 5.66 8.66
N SER A 204 2.47 6.04 9.35
CA SER A 204 2.28 5.74 10.77
C SER A 204 2.32 4.22 11.01
N THR A 205 1.74 3.40 10.14
CA THR A 205 1.70 1.94 10.32
C THR A 205 3.05 1.23 10.09
N VAL A 206 4.06 1.88 9.51
CA VAL A 206 5.35 1.24 9.17
C VAL A 206 6.04 0.66 10.40
N GLY A 207 6.11 1.43 11.49
CA GLY A 207 6.73 0.97 12.75
C GLY A 207 5.97 -0.20 13.38
N TRP A 208 4.65 -0.24 13.20
CA TRP A 208 3.79 -1.33 13.66
C TRP A 208 4.00 -2.60 12.84
N ASN A 209 4.06 -2.49 11.51
CA ASN A 209 4.35 -3.63 10.65
C ASN A 209 5.71 -4.28 10.96
N ARG A 210 6.66 -3.54 11.55
CA ARG A 210 7.89 -4.14 12.08
C ARG A 210 7.63 -5.02 13.30
N ARG A 211 6.93 -4.50 14.31
CA ARG A 211 6.57 -5.28 15.52
C ARG A 211 5.78 -6.55 15.16
N MET A 212 4.84 -6.46 14.22
CA MET A 212 4.08 -7.62 13.75
C MET A 212 4.98 -8.73 13.19
N ARG A 213 6.04 -8.37 12.47
CA ARG A 213 6.99 -9.33 11.90
C ARG A 213 7.83 -9.99 12.97
N ASP A 214 8.25 -9.21 13.96
CA ASP A 214 9.07 -9.70 15.07
C ASP A 214 8.27 -10.68 15.97
N ILE A 215 6.93 -10.61 16.03
CA ILE A 215 6.08 -11.61 16.73
C ILE A 215 6.21 -13.02 16.15
N THR A 216 6.55 -13.16 14.87
CA THR A 216 6.55 -14.44 14.14
C THR A 216 7.93 -14.85 13.67
N ASP A 217 8.99 -14.28 14.27
CA ASP A 217 10.39 -14.45 13.86
C ASP A 217 10.62 -14.21 12.36
N ARG A 218 9.79 -13.35 11.76
CA ARG A 218 9.80 -13.06 10.33
C ARG A 218 9.63 -14.31 9.45
N ASP A 219 9.00 -15.37 9.94
CA ASP A 219 8.57 -16.51 9.12
C ASP A 219 7.16 -16.25 8.57
N PRO A 220 7.00 -16.03 7.24
CA PRO A 220 5.69 -15.77 6.65
C PRO A 220 4.73 -16.98 6.73
N SER A 221 5.26 -18.21 6.83
CA SER A 221 4.44 -19.41 7.04
C SER A 221 3.85 -19.44 8.44
N ARG A 222 4.66 -19.10 9.45
CA ARG A 222 4.23 -18.98 10.84
C ARG A 222 3.17 -17.90 11.00
N LEU A 223 3.42 -16.71 10.44
CA LEU A 223 2.42 -15.62 10.43
C LEU A 223 1.09 -16.06 9.81
N ARG A 224 1.11 -16.81 8.71
CA ARG A 224 -0.12 -17.30 8.07
C ARG A 224 -0.88 -18.33 8.88
N ARG A 225 -0.18 -19.20 9.62
CA ARG A 225 -0.78 -20.17 10.53
C ARG A 225 -1.48 -19.43 11.67
N VAL A 226 -0.73 -18.57 12.36
CA VAL A 226 -1.23 -17.69 13.43
C VAL A 226 -2.42 -16.84 12.95
N ALA A 227 -2.30 -16.17 11.81
CA ALA A 227 -3.37 -15.34 11.27
C ALA A 227 -4.62 -16.15 10.88
N ARG A 228 -4.49 -17.41 10.45
CA ARG A 228 -5.64 -18.29 10.17
C ARG A 228 -6.36 -18.69 11.44
N VAL A 229 -5.65 -19.02 12.51
CA VAL A 229 -6.27 -19.32 13.80
C VAL A 229 -7.00 -18.08 14.34
N VAL A 230 -6.31 -16.95 14.43
CA VAL A 230 -6.85 -15.72 15.03
C VAL A 230 -7.98 -15.08 14.20
N LEU A 231 -7.83 -14.96 12.87
CA LEU A 231 -8.79 -14.22 12.03
C LEU A 231 -9.87 -15.10 11.41
N ARG A 232 -9.59 -16.39 11.20
CA ARG A 232 -10.52 -17.33 10.55
C ARG A 232 -11.07 -18.39 11.49
N ASN A 233 -10.66 -18.42 12.76
CA ASN A 233 -11.07 -19.42 13.75
C ASN A 233 -10.85 -20.86 13.26
N LYS A 234 -9.74 -21.08 12.54
CA LYS A 234 -9.39 -22.42 12.08
C LYS A 234 -8.73 -23.20 13.22
N LYS A 235 -9.15 -24.45 13.40
CA LYS A 235 -8.51 -25.41 14.31
C LYS A 235 -7.24 -25.91 13.62
N GLU A 236 -6.11 -25.32 13.96
CA GLU A 236 -4.78 -25.78 13.56
C GLU A 236 -4.01 -26.05 14.85
N ASP A 237 -3.30 -27.17 14.93
CA ASP A 237 -2.48 -27.49 16.10
C ASP A 237 -1.32 -26.48 16.16
N LEU A 238 -1.34 -25.65 17.18
CA LEU A 238 -0.30 -24.66 17.46
C LEU A 238 0.58 -25.22 18.58
N ASP A 239 1.89 -25.13 18.41
CA ASP A 239 2.83 -25.34 19.51
C ASP A 239 2.71 -24.19 20.54
N GLU A 240 3.33 -24.37 21.71
CA GLU A 240 3.26 -23.39 22.80
C GLU A 240 3.80 -22.01 22.38
N GLN A 241 4.84 -21.98 21.53
CA GLN A 241 5.41 -20.74 21.01
C GLN A 241 4.45 -20.04 20.02
N ASP A 242 3.74 -20.79 19.18
CA ASP A 242 2.73 -20.32 18.23
C ASP A 242 1.48 -19.82 18.95
N LEU A 243 1.11 -20.42 20.08
CA LEU A 243 0.01 -19.94 20.92
C LEU A 243 0.33 -18.56 21.51
N GLU A 244 1.54 -18.36 22.02
CA GLU A 244 1.98 -17.05 22.51
C GLU A 244 2.05 -16.02 21.37
N ALA A 245 2.61 -16.41 20.21
CA ALA A 245 2.63 -15.55 19.03
C ALA A 245 1.21 -15.20 18.57
N ALA A 246 0.25 -16.11 18.67
CA ALA A 246 -1.15 -15.88 18.34
C ALA A 246 -1.84 -14.90 19.29
N ALA A 247 -1.59 -14.99 20.61
CA ALA A 247 -2.09 -14.02 21.58
C ALA A 247 -1.54 -12.61 21.30
N ARG A 248 -0.23 -12.49 21.11
CA ARG A 248 0.45 -11.22 20.76
C ARG A 248 -0.07 -10.65 19.43
N TYR A 249 -0.25 -11.51 18.42
CA TYR A 249 -0.81 -11.12 17.13
C TYR A 249 -2.26 -10.65 17.25
N ALA A 250 -3.10 -11.34 18.03
CA ALA A 250 -4.50 -11.00 18.24
C ALA A 250 -4.69 -9.66 18.97
N ALA A 251 -3.82 -9.32 19.91
CA ALA A 251 -3.81 -8.02 20.56
C ALA A 251 -3.41 -6.88 19.59
N PHE A 252 -2.54 -7.19 18.64
CA PHE A 252 -1.92 -6.22 17.75
C PHE A 252 -2.72 -5.93 16.46
N ILE A 253 -3.19 -6.97 15.78
CA ILE A 253 -3.82 -6.89 14.46
C ILE A 253 -5.07 -5.99 14.38
N PRO A 254 -5.93 -5.85 15.42
CA PRO A 254 -7.06 -4.94 15.39
C PRO A 254 -6.64 -3.49 15.19
N ILE A 255 -5.51 -3.09 15.76
CA ILE A 255 -5.01 -1.72 15.71
C ILE A 255 -4.55 -1.41 14.28
N THR A 256 -3.71 -2.26 13.69
CA THR A 256 -3.23 -2.07 12.32
C THR A 256 -4.35 -2.15 11.29
N MET A 257 -5.30 -3.08 11.44
CA MET A 257 -6.44 -3.18 10.53
C MET A 257 -7.36 -1.95 10.59
N THR A 258 -7.51 -1.32 11.76
CA THR A 258 -8.30 -0.08 11.88
C THR A 258 -7.66 1.06 11.10
N PHE A 259 -6.34 1.23 11.22
CA PHE A 259 -5.61 2.22 10.42
C PHE A 259 -5.65 1.89 8.92
N GLN A 260 -5.64 0.61 8.57
CA GLN A 260 -5.80 0.15 7.19
C GLN A 260 -7.14 0.50 6.59
N ILE A 261 -8.23 0.32 7.34
CA ILE A 261 -9.55 0.78 6.92
C ILE A 261 -9.53 2.31 6.76
N ALA A 262 -8.97 3.05 7.72
CA ALA A 262 -8.94 4.51 7.68
C ALA A 262 -8.20 5.05 6.44
N TYR A 263 -6.98 4.58 6.17
CA TYR A 263 -6.27 5.04 4.97
C TYR A 263 -6.90 4.56 3.67
N PHE A 264 -7.55 3.39 3.63
CA PHE A 264 -8.28 2.95 2.45
C PHE A 264 -9.50 3.83 2.20
N ILE A 265 -10.27 4.18 3.22
CA ILE A 265 -11.40 5.09 3.08
C ILE A 265 -10.92 6.45 2.57
N LEU A 266 -9.86 7.02 3.15
CA LEU A 266 -9.32 8.31 2.72
C LEU A 266 -8.81 8.28 1.27
N LEU A 267 -8.04 7.24 0.90
CA LEU A 267 -7.51 7.09 -0.46
C LEU A 267 -8.63 6.95 -1.49
N TYR A 268 -9.60 6.08 -1.23
CA TYR A 268 -10.71 5.84 -2.16
C TYR A 268 -11.68 7.01 -2.19
N ALA A 269 -11.88 7.72 -1.09
CA ALA A 269 -12.66 8.95 -1.08
C ALA A 269 -12.02 10.03 -1.95
N GLY A 270 -10.69 10.22 -1.87
CA GLY A 270 -9.96 11.12 -2.76
C GLY A 270 -10.18 10.78 -4.23
N ILE A 271 -9.95 9.51 -4.61
CA ILE A 271 -10.14 9.06 -5.99
C ILE A 271 -11.60 9.21 -6.45
N VAL A 272 -12.59 8.90 -5.61
CA VAL A 272 -14.00 9.05 -5.99
C VAL A 272 -14.36 10.53 -6.20
N LEU A 273 -13.84 11.44 -5.37
CA LEU A 273 -14.04 12.89 -5.54
C LEU A 273 -13.45 13.37 -6.86
N GLU A 274 -12.21 12.98 -7.16
CA GLU A 274 -11.53 13.27 -8.44
C GLU A 274 -12.39 12.84 -9.64
N GLN A 275 -12.94 11.62 -9.61
CA GLN A 275 -13.78 11.10 -10.69
C GLN A 275 -15.14 11.81 -10.77
N VAL A 276 -15.70 12.27 -9.65
CA VAL A 276 -16.94 13.05 -9.63
C VAL A 276 -16.73 14.43 -10.25
N ASP A 277 -15.60 15.06 -9.99
CA ASP A 277 -15.25 16.36 -10.60
C ASP A 277 -15.04 16.22 -12.11
N GLN A 278 -14.35 15.17 -12.58
CA GLN A 278 -14.24 14.85 -14.01
C GLN A 278 -15.61 14.71 -14.70
N LEU A 279 -16.56 14.02 -14.06
CA LEU A 279 -17.92 13.88 -14.58
C LEU A 279 -18.69 15.20 -14.60
N ARG A 280 -18.44 16.09 -13.64
CA ARG A 280 -19.09 17.39 -13.53
C ARG A 280 -18.65 18.35 -14.63
N ASP A 281 -17.38 18.28 -15.02
CA ASP A 281 -16.80 19.15 -16.04
C ASP A 281 -17.23 18.77 -17.47
N GLY A 282 -18.08 17.75 -17.61
CA GLY A 282 -18.57 17.28 -18.91
C GLY A 282 -17.51 16.52 -19.70
N ASP A 283 -16.32 16.32 -19.13
CA ASP A 283 -15.28 15.43 -19.64
C ASP A 283 -15.64 13.99 -19.26
N SER A 284 -16.83 13.57 -19.70
CA SER A 284 -17.46 12.32 -19.29
C SER A 284 -16.78 11.14 -19.98
N ASP A 285 -15.60 10.79 -19.50
CA ASP A 285 -14.99 9.53 -19.86
C ASP A 285 -15.92 8.40 -19.46
N HIS A 286 -16.24 7.55 -20.43
CA HIS A 286 -17.10 6.39 -20.21
C HIS A 286 -16.56 5.44 -19.11
N LEU A 287 -15.31 5.63 -18.67
CA LEU A 287 -14.67 4.87 -17.60
C LEU A 287 -14.94 5.44 -16.19
N ALA A 288 -15.25 6.72 -16.02
CA ALA A 288 -15.38 7.33 -14.70
C ALA A 288 -16.53 6.72 -13.88
N VAL A 289 -17.72 6.55 -14.48
CA VAL A 289 -18.87 5.93 -13.80
C VAL A 289 -18.60 4.47 -13.39
N PRO A 290 -18.14 3.57 -14.28
CA PRO A 290 -17.74 2.22 -13.89
C PRO A 290 -16.67 2.19 -12.80
N LEU A 291 -15.71 3.10 -12.84
CA LEU A 291 -14.61 3.16 -11.89
C LEU A 291 -15.09 3.59 -10.49
N ILE A 292 -15.94 4.62 -10.41
CA ILE A 292 -16.63 5.02 -9.17
C ILE A 292 -17.44 3.85 -8.61
N ALA A 293 -18.26 3.21 -9.45
CA ALA A 293 -19.08 2.07 -9.02
C ALA A 293 -18.22 0.93 -8.48
N LEU A 294 -17.10 0.62 -9.15
CA LEU A 294 -16.13 -0.39 -8.70
C LEU A 294 -15.51 -0.01 -7.35
N PHE A 295 -15.05 1.23 -7.17
CA PHE A 295 -14.43 1.67 -5.93
C PHE A 295 -15.41 1.68 -4.75
N VAL A 296 -16.65 2.13 -4.96
CA VAL A 296 -17.72 2.05 -3.97
C VAL A 296 -18.01 0.59 -3.62
N ALA A 297 -18.13 -0.30 -4.62
CA ALA A 297 -18.33 -1.73 -4.38
C ALA A 297 -17.18 -2.36 -3.57
N ILE A 298 -15.93 -2.01 -3.90
CA ILE A 298 -14.75 -2.45 -3.15
C ILE A 298 -14.84 -2.02 -1.69
N LEU A 299 -15.20 -0.76 -1.40
CA LEU A 299 -15.35 -0.28 -0.02
C LEU A 299 -16.49 -1.00 0.71
N VAL A 300 -17.67 -1.11 0.09
CA VAL A 300 -18.85 -1.78 0.65
C VAL A 300 -18.55 -3.26 0.98
N ILE A 301 -17.68 -3.92 0.20
CA ILE A 301 -17.29 -5.32 0.47
C ILE A 301 -16.14 -5.40 1.48
N LEU A 302 -15.07 -4.62 1.32
CA LEU A 302 -13.86 -4.75 2.12
C LEU A 302 -14.04 -4.24 3.55
N VAL A 303 -14.75 -3.13 3.75
CA VAL A 303 -14.96 -2.54 5.09
C VAL A 303 -15.63 -3.53 6.06
N PRO A 304 -16.78 -4.16 5.75
CA PRO A 304 -17.39 -5.13 6.66
C PRO A 304 -16.53 -6.39 6.85
N LEU A 305 -15.84 -6.85 5.80
CA LEU A 305 -14.90 -7.98 5.93
C LEU A 305 -13.74 -7.66 6.88
N GLN A 306 -13.24 -6.44 6.88
CA GLN A 306 -12.18 -6.03 7.82
C GLN A 306 -12.73 -5.82 9.24
N ILE A 307 -13.92 -5.22 9.39
CA ILE A 307 -14.59 -5.07 10.70
C ILE A 307 -14.82 -6.43 11.36
N THR A 308 -15.31 -7.42 10.61
CA THR A 308 -15.52 -8.77 11.15
C THR A 308 -14.20 -9.42 11.59
N ARG A 309 -13.11 -9.25 10.83
CA ARG A 309 -11.77 -9.72 11.22
C ARG A 309 -11.26 -9.03 12.48
N ILE A 310 -11.45 -7.71 12.61
CA ILE A 310 -11.11 -6.94 13.81
C ILE A 310 -11.87 -7.48 15.03
N ARG A 311 -13.18 -7.72 14.90
CA ARG A 311 -14.00 -8.26 15.99
C ARG A 311 -13.53 -9.66 16.42
N ARG A 312 -13.18 -10.53 15.47
CA ARG A 312 -12.65 -11.88 15.75
C ARG A 312 -11.31 -11.82 16.48
N ALA A 313 -10.37 -10.99 16.00
CA ALA A 313 -9.09 -10.81 16.66
C ALA A 313 -9.25 -10.29 18.11
N ARG A 314 -10.12 -9.29 18.32
CA ARG A 314 -10.43 -8.77 19.67
C ARG A 314 -11.09 -9.81 20.57
N ARG A 315 -11.88 -10.73 20.02
CA ARG A 315 -12.47 -11.84 20.79
C ARG A 315 -11.38 -12.82 21.19
N TYR A 316 -10.55 -13.24 20.25
CA TYR A 316 -9.44 -14.16 20.51
C TYR A 316 -8.48 -13.62 21.59
N ALA A 317 -8.11 -12.34 21.50
CA ALA A 317 -7.22 -11.68 22.47
C ALA A 317 -7.82 -11.62 23.89
N ARG A 318 -9.15 -11.56 24.02
CA ARG A 318 -9.84 -11.61 25.33
C ARG A 318 -9.91 -13.02 25.90
N GLU A 319 -10.06 -14.03 25.05
CA GLU A 319 -10.14 -15.44 25.44
C GLU A 319 -8.75 -16.03 25.78
N HIS A 320 -7.66 -15.47 25.24
CA HIS A 320 -6.29 -16.00 25.40
C HIS A 320 -5.30 -14.90 25.82
N PRO A 321 -5.29 -14.48 27.11
CA PRO A 321 -4.40 -13.42 27.60
C PRO A 321 -2.93 -13.86 27.82
N VAL A 322 -2.59 -15.12 27.52
CA VAL A 322 -1.26 -15.70 27.78
C VAL A 322 -0.17 -14.90 27.05
N GLY A 323 0.89 -14.52 27.78
CA GLY A 323 2.05 -13.81 27.21
C GLY A 323 1.87 -12.29 27.02
N LEU A 324 0.81 -11.69 27.56
CA LEU A 324 0.61 -10.25 27.57
C LEU A 324 1.13 -9.66 28.89
N THR A 325 2.33 -9.06 28.89
CA THR A 325 2.75 -8.21 30.02
C THR A 325 1.93 -6.93 30.01
N ALA A 326 1.36 -6.57 31.15
CA ALA A 326 0.66 -5.30 31.30
C ALA A 326 1.63 -4.14 31.00
N PRO A 327 1.20 -3.06 30.32
CA PRO A 327 2.03 -1.87 30.21
C PRO A 327 2.39 -1.41 31.62
N SER A 328 3.69 -1.28 31.92
CA SER A 328 4.14 -0.70 33.18
C SER A 328 3.53 0.69 33.30
N ALA A 329 2.72 0.93 34.33
CA ALA A 329 2.20 2.26 34.62
C ALA A 329 3.39 3.19 34.92
N GLN A 330 3.72 4.06 33.97
CA GLN A 330 4.64 5.17 34.14
C GLN A 330 3.86 6.47 34.04
#